data_AF-A0A0C9M5V1-F1
#
_entry.id   AF-A0A0C9M5V1-F1
#
_cell.length_a   1.000
_cell.length_b   1.000
_cell.length_c   1.000
_cell.angle_alpha   90.00
_cell.angle_beta   90.00
_cell.angle_gamma   90.00
#
_symmetry.space_group_name_H-M   'P 1'
#
loop_
_entity.id
_entity.type
_entity.pdbx_description
1 polymer ?
#
loop_
_entity_poly.entity_id
_entity_poly.type
_entity_poly.pdbx_seq_one_letter_code
_entity_poly.pdbx_strand_id
1 'polypeptide(L)'
;MNVFNRLKSNSNASSKPPSASSTEEFGPVSHEPKLTPPAHFNPAIHPPLDDEQKAKVAKLLQYIESIMLPETDKYYPSERGFVTENTVKRYMRARKWDYEHAKTMLENSILWRRDYRPDELDPEYIKPE
;
A
#
# COMPACT_ATOMS: atom_id res chain seq x y z
N MET A 1 43.37 21.13 27.56
CA MET A 1 43.31 19.80 28.19
C MET A 1 42.38 18.91 27.39
N ASN A 2 42.88 17.75 26.96
CA ASN A 2 42.13 16.65 26.32
C ASN A 2 41.05 16.09 27.25
N VAL A 3 39.82 15.90 26.75
CA VAL A 3 38.87 14.91 27.28
C VAL A 3 37.93 14.42 26.17
N PHE A 4 38.49 13.70 25.19
CA PHE A 4 37.70 12.78 24.37
C PHE A 4 37.28 11.60 25.26
N ASN A 5 36.08 11.68 25.83
CA ASN A 5 35.50 10.57 26.58
C ASN A 5 35.03 9.49 25.60
N ARG A 6 35.87 8.46 25.49
CA ARG A 6 35.66 7.21 24.76
C ARG A 6 34.41 6.50 25.31
N LEU A 7 33.30 6.57 24.59
CA LEU A 7 32.12 5.71 24.80
C LEU A 7 32.55 4.25 24.59
N LYS A 8 32.77 3.51 25.67
CA LYS A 8 32.86 2.05 25.63
C LYS A 8 31.47 1.51 25.27
N SER A 9 31.31 1.09 24.02
CA SER A 9 30.22 0.20 23.60
C SER A 9 30.27 -1.05 24.48
N ASN A 10 29.24 -1.24 25.31
CA ASN A 10 28.98 -2.51 25.98
C ASN A 10 27.91 -3.23 25.16
N SER A 11 28.31 -3.84 24.06
CA SER A 11 27.45 -4.67 23.24
C SER A 11 27.21 -6.01 23.95
N ASN A 12 26.15 -6.09 24.75
CA ASN A 12 25.61 -7.38 25.17
C ASN A 12 24.71 -7.88 24.02
N ALA A 13 25.33 -8.27 22.91
CA ALA A 13 24.64 -8.93 21.81
C ALA A 13 24.24 -10.32 22.30
N SER A 14 22.93 -10.54 22.43
CA SER A 14 22.36 -11.86 22.67
C SER A 14 22.93 -12.84 21.64
N SER A 15 23.75 -13.78 22.09
CA SER A 15 24.31 -14.87 21.29
C SER A 15 23.21 -15.90 21.01
N LYS A 16 22.12 -15.46 20.36
CA LYS A 16 21.17 -16.39 19.75
C LYS A 16 21.77 -16.80 18.41
N PRO A 17 22.14 -18.08 18.21
CA PRO A 17 22.60 -18.52 16.90
C PRO A 17 21.50 -18.24 15.87
N PRO A 18 21.86 -17.89 14.62
CA PRO A 18 20.87 -17.76 13.56
C PRO A 18 20.14 -19.10 13.46
N SER A 19 18.81 -19.05 13.62
CA SER A 19 17.93 -20.20 13.41
C SER A 19 18.14 -20.68 11.98
N ALA A 20 18.84 -21.80 11.82
CA ALA A 20 18.93 -22.53 10.58
C ALA A 20 17.55 -23.12 10.28
N SER A 21 16.62 -22.31 9.77
CA SER A 21 15.28 -22.79 9.41
C SER A 21 14.55 -21.93 8.37
N SER A 22 15.19 -20.92 7.74
CA SER A 22 14.51 -20.10 6.71
C SER A 22 14.50 -20.76 5.33
N THR A 23 15.41 -21.70 5.06
CA THR A 23 15.54 -22.34 3.73
C THR A 23 14.43 -23.37 3.46
N GLU A 24 13.85 -23.97 4.50
CA GLU A 24 12.79 -24.97 4.35
C GLU A 24 11.40 -24.34 4.13
N GLU A 25 11.13 -23.17 4.71
CA GLU A 25 9.83 -22.49 4.53
C GLU A 25 9.68 -21.85 3.14
N PHE A 26 10.75 -21.30 2.57
CA PHE A 26 10.69 -20.53 1.32
C PHE A 26 11.25 -21.28 0.10
N GLY A 27 11.71 -22.52 0.29
CA GLY A 27 12.35 -23.33 -0.74
C GLY A 27 13.74 -22.82 -1.13
N PRO A 28 14.35 -23.39 -2.19
CA PRO A 28 15.66 -22.94 -2.67
C PRO A 28 15.62 -21.49 -3.13
N VAL A 29 16.74 -20.78 -2.96
CA VAL A 29 16.92 -19.41 -3.45
C VAL A 29 16.70 -19.43 -4.96
N SER A 30 15.66 -18.72 -5.41
CA SER A 30 15.34 -18.55 -6.83
C SER A 30 15.52 -17.10 -7.23
N HIS A 31 16.10 -16.88 -8.41
CA HIS A 31 16.17 -15.57 -9.05
C HIS A 31 14.91 -15.26 -9.89
N GLU A 32 14.01 -16.24 -10.05
CA GLU A 32 12.76 -16.07 -10.77
C GLU A 32 11.65 -15.55 -9.83
N PRO A 33 10.88 -14.51 -10.23
CA PRO A 33 9.77 -14.02 -9.44
C PRO A 33 8.67 -15.08 -9.26
N LYS A 34 8.27 -15.34 -8.01
CA LYS A 34 7.11 -16.18 -7.70
C LYS A 34 5.83 -15.36 -7.89
N LEU A 35 5.07 -15.65 -8.93
CA LEU A 35 3.88 -14.88 -9.32
C LEU A 35 2.60 -15.27 -8.58
N THR A 36 2.60 -16.38 -7.84
CA THR A 36 1.45 -16.87 -7.10
C THR A 36 1.80 -17.09 -5.63
N PRO A 37 0.86 -16.81 -4.70
CA PRO A 37 1.07 -17.10 -3.30
C PRO A 37 1.14 -18.63 -3.06
N PRO A 38 1.89 -19.09 -2.04
CA PRO A 38 1.92 -20.49 -1.65
C PRO A 38 0.53 -21.01 -1.25
N ALA A 39 0.26 -22.31 -1.46
CA ALA A 39 -1.04 -22.92 -1.17
C ALA A 39 -1.49 -22.82 0.30
N HIS A 40 -0.55 -22.72 1.24
CA HIS A 40 -0.81 -22.60 2.67
C HIS A 40 -0.92 -21.13 3.15
N PHE A 41 -0.80 -20.15 2.26
CA PHE A 41 -0.92 -18.74 2.61
C PHE A 41 -2.38 -18.37 2.84
N ASN A 42 -2.71 -17.93 4.06
CA ASN A 42 -4.02 -17.41 4.39
C ASN A 42 -3.96 -15.88 4.59
N PRO A 43 -4.66 -15.07 3.78
CA PRO A 43 -4.61 -13.62 3.89
C PRO A 43 -5.29 -13.13 5.18
N ALA A 44 -4.80 -12.01 5.73
CA ALA A 44 -5.44 -11.36 6.86
C ALA A 44 -6.79 -10.77 6.45
N ILE A 45 -7.86 -11.24 7.09
CA ILE A 45 -9.23 -10.78 6.83
C ILE A 45 -9.53 -9.57 7.72
N HIS A 46 -10.07 -8.50 7.15
CA HIS A 46 -10.51 -7.35 7.93
C HIS A 46 -11.86 -7.62 8.61
N PRO A 47 -12.11 -7.07 9.82
CA PRO A 47 -13.42 -7.15 10.46
C PRO A 47 -14.55 -6.63 9.56
N PRO A 48 -15.77 -7.16 9.70
CA PRO A 48 -16.93 -6.63 8.99
C PRO A 48 -17.16 -5.16 9.35
N LEU A 49 -17.62 -4.38 8.37
CA LEU A 49 -17.91 -2.95 8.60
C LEU A 49 -19.19 -2.79 9.41
N ASP A 50 -19.15 -1.85 10.34
CA ASP A 50 -20.34 -1.33 11.02
C ASP A 50 -21.18 -0.44 10.09
N ASP A 51 -22.43 -0.16 10.44
CA ASP A 51 -23.35 0.62 9.63
C ASP A 51 -22.90 2.07 9.45
N GLU A 52 -22.30 2.68 10.47
CA GLU A 52 -21.67 4.00 10.34
C GLU A 52 -20.51 3.99 9.34
N GLN A 53 -19.70 2.93 9.36
CA GLN A 53 -18.57 2.76 8.47
C GLN A 53 -19.02 2.56 7.02
N LYS A 54 -20.08 1.77 6.80
CA LYS A 54 -20.72 1.59 5.49
C LYS A 54 -21.25 2.92 4.97
N ALA A 55 -21.93 3.71 5.80
CA ALA A 55 -22.45 5.01 5.41
C ALA A 55 -21.33 5.98 4.99
N LYS A 56 -20.21 6.01 5.73
CA LYS A 56 -19.05 6.83 5.35
C LYS A 56 -18.40 6.37 4.04
N VAL A 57 -18.30 5.06 3.82
CA VAL A 57 -17.76 4.50 2.56
C VAL A 57 -18.66 4.88 1.38
N ALA A 58 -19.97 4.71 1.51
CA ALA A 58 -20.94 5.08 0.47
C ALA A 58 -20.87 6.59 0.16
N LYS A 59 -20.84 7.43 1.20
CA LYS A 59 -20.70 8.88 1.06
C LYS A 59 -19.41 9.27 0.32
N LEU A 60 -18.27 8.67 0.69
CA LEU A 60 -17.00 8.97 0.04
C LEU A 60 -16.97 8.47 -1.39
N LEU A 61 -17.49 7.26 -1.66
CA LEU A 61 -17.56 6.72 -3.02
C LEU A 61 -18.39 7.63 -3.94
N GLN A 62 -19.57 8.05 -3.50
CA GLN A 62 -20.42 8.96 -4.25
C GLN A 62 -19.71 10.29 -4.55
N TYR A 63 -19.00 10.85 -3.56
CA TYR A 63 -18.22 12.07 -3.78
C TYR A 63 -17.11 11.87 -4.82
N ILE A 64 -16.35 10.78 -4.71
CA ILE A 64 -15.25 10.52 -5.64
C ILE A 64 -15.76 10.28 -7.06
N GLU A 65 -16.85 9.52 -7.22
CA GLU A 65 -17.50 9.31 -8.53
C GLU A 65 -17.99 10.63 -9.14
N SER A 66 -18.39 11.61 -8.32
CA SER A 66 -18.81 12.93 -8.82
C SER A 66 -17.67 13.81 -9.37
N ILE A 67 -16.42 13.55 -8.96
CA ILE A 67 -15.24 14.29 -9.42
C ILE A 67 -14.42 13.51 -10.46
N MET A 68 -14.86 12.30 -10.81
CA MET A 68 -14.19 11.45 -11.81
C MET A 68 -14.20 12.09 -13.20
N LEU A 69 -13.25 11.69 -14.02
CA LEU A 69 -13.19 12.04 -15.44
C LEU A 69 -14.45 11.51 -16.16
N PRO A 70 -14.91 12.20 -17.21
CA PRO A 70 -16.00 11.68 -18.04
C PRO A 70 -15.56 10.43 -18.79
N GLU A 71 -16.51 9.58 -19.16
CA GLU A 71 -16.24 8.31 -19.88
C GLU A 71 -15.58 8.51 -21.26
N THR A 72 -15.67 9.74 -21.80
CA THR A 72 -15.03 10.13 -23.06
C THR A 72 -13.53 10.38 -22.94
N ASP A 73 -13.00 10.54 -21.72
CA ASP A 73 -11.58 10.79 -21.50
C ASP A 73 -10.75 9.51 -21.69
N LYS A 74 -9.61 9.62 -22.36
CA LYS A 74 -8.70 8.47 -22.61
C LYS A 74 -8.21 7.81 -21.32
N TYR A 75 -8.02 8.57 -20.25
CA TYR A 75 -7.50 8.07 -18.97
C TYR A 75 -8.61 7.58 -18.03
N TYR A 76 -9.89 7.77 -18.38
CA TYR A 76 -11.02 7.31 -17.57
C TYR A 76 -10.96 5.81 -17.19
N PRO A 77 -10.62 4.86 -18.10
CA PRO A 77 -10.56 3.44 -17.73
C PRO A 77 -9.56 3.16 -16.61
N SER A 78 -8.39 3.81 -16.62
CA SER A 78 -7.36 3.67 -15.59
C SER A 78 -7.83 4.26 -14.26
N GLU A 79 -8.46 5.43 -14.30
CA GLU A 79 -9.04 6.06 -13.10
C GLU A 79 -10.16 5.20 -12.50
N ARG A 80 -11.08 4.71 -13.34
CA ARG A 80 -12.18 3.83 -12.93
C ARG A 80 -11.66 2.54 -12.31
N GLY A 81 -10.59 1.96 -12.87
CA GLY A 81 -9.93 0.77 -12.31
C GLY A 81 -9.31 1.02 -10.93
N PHE A 82 -8.84 2.25 -10.67
CA PHE A 82 -8.33 2.64 -9.36
C PHE A 82 -9.44 2.89 -8.33
N VAL A 83 -10.53 3.59 -8.72
CA VAL A 83 -11.64 3.96 -7.82
C VAL A 83 -12.58 2.76 -7.61
N THR A 84 -12.21 1.86 -6.72
CA THR A 84 -13.06 0.72 -6.30
C THR A 84 -13.57 0.93 -4.88
N GLU A 85 -14.62 0.20 -4.50
CA GLU A 85 -15.10 0.18 -3.10
C GLU A 85 -13.97 -0.22 -2.13
N ASN A 86 -13.10 -1.15 -2.55
CA ASN A 86 -11.94 -1.56 -1.77
C ASN A 86 -10.90 -0.44 -1.65
N THR A 87 -10.69 0.37 -2.69
CA THR A 87 -9.85 1.58 -2.60
C THR A 87 -10.40 2.54 -1.57
N VAL A 88 -11.70 2.86 -1.62
CA VAL A 88 -12.33 3.76 -0.64
C VAL A 88 -12.16 3.21 0.79
N LYS A 89 -12.42 1.92 1.01
CA LYS A 89 -12.20 1.26 2.31
C LYS A 89 -10.75 1.38 2.80
N ARG A 90 -9.75 1.24 1.91
CA ARG A 90 -8.32 1.40 2.27
C ARG A 90 -8.03 2.80 2.80
N TYR A 91 -8.50 3.84 2.12
CA TYR A 91 -8.28 5.24 2.53
C TYR A 91 -9.02 5.57 3.83
N MET A 92 -10.26 5.10 3.99
CA MET A 92 -11.02 5.26 5.23
C MET A 92 -10.29 4.64 6.43
N ARG A 93 -9.79 3.40 6.29
CA ARG A 93 -9.02 2.74 7.35
C ARG A 93 -7.71 3.46 7.66
N ALA A 94 -6.97 3.89 6.64
CA ALA A 94 -5.71 4.64 6.80
C ALA A 94 -5.87 5.98 7.51
N ARG A 95 -7.10 6.52 7.57
CA ARG A 95 -7.44 7.76 8.29
C ARG A 95 -8.34 7.52 9.49
N LYS A 96 -8.32 6.31 10.06
CA LYS A 96 -9.05 5.98 11.29
C LYS A 96 -10.54 6.32 11.20
N TRP A 97 -11.14 6.16 10.02
CA TRP A 97 -12.54 6.47 9.72
C TRP A 97 -12.92 7.96 9.83
N ASP A 98 -11.94 8.86 9.74
CA ASP A 98 -12.16 10.28 9.54
C ASP A 98 -12.47 10.57 8.06
N TYR A 99 -13.69 11.04 7.82
CA TYR A 99 -14.20 11.26 6.48
C TYR A 99 -13.48 12.40 5.76
N GLU A 100 -13.26 13.55 6.40
CA GLU A 100 -12.67 14.72 5.73
C GLU A 100 -11.22 14.45 5.36
N HIS A 101 -10.44 13.86 6.28
CA HIS A 101 -9.07 13.48 5.98
C HIS A 101 -8.98 12.39 4.90
N ALA A 102 -9.88 11.40 4.91
CA ALA A 102 -9.90 10.36 3.88
C ALA A 102 -10.26 10.93 2.50
N LYS A 103 -11.23 11.85 2.47
CA LYS A 103 -11.68 12.56 1.27
C LYS A 103 -10.54 13.33 0.62
N THR A 104 -9.91 14.24 1.36
CA THR A 104 -8.79 15.05 0.85
C THR A 104 -7.64 14.18 0.34
N MET A 105 -7.31 13.10 1.04
CA MET A 105 -6.23 12.22 0.61
C MET A 105 -6.53 11.44 -0.67
N LEU A 106 -7.76 10.91 -0.79
CA LEU A 106 -8.15 10.15 -1.97
C LEU A 106 -8.28 11.07 -3.18
N GLU A 107 -8.87 12.25 -3.02
CA GLU A 107 -8.93 13.30 -4.04
C GLU A 107 -7.52 13.67 -4.54
N ASN A 108 -6.60 14.03 -3.64
CA ASN A 108 -5.22 14.36 -4.00
C ASN A 108 -4.51 13.20 -4.72
N SER A 109 -4.80 11.96 -4.32
CA SER A 109 -4.21 10.77 -4.94
C SER A 109 -4.75 10.54 -6.35
N ILE A 110 -6.03 10.80 -6.59
CA ILE A 110 -6.64 10.73 -7.92
C ILE A 110 -6.06 11.83 -8.82
N LEU A 111 -6.01 13.07 -8.34
CA LEU A 111 -5.40 14.19 -9.08
C LEU A 111 -3.94 13.89 -9.45
N TRP A 112 -3.13 13.42 -8.50
CA TRP A 112 -1.76 13.03 -8.78
C TRP A 112 -1.67 11.91 -9.83
N ARG A 113 -2.57 10.92 -9.79
CA ARG A 113 -2.59 9.84 -10.82
C ARG A 113 -2.97 10.36 -12.20
N ARG A 114 -3.88 11.35 -12.30
CA ARG A 114 -4.22 12.00 -13.57
C ARG A 114 -3.02 12.70 -14.19
N ASP A 115 -2.24 13.37 -13.36
CA ASP A 115 -1.08 14.16 -13.78
C ASP A 115 0.12 13.28 -14.09
N TYR A 116 0.44 12.34 -13.20
CA TYR A 116 1.65 11.51 -13.28
C TYR A 116 1.46 10.25 -14.13
N ARG A 117 0.22 9.76 -14.26
CA ARG A 117 -0.18 8.57 -15.04
C ARG A 117 0.75 7.37 -14.82
N PRO A 118 0.86 6.87 -13.57
CA PRO A 118 1.78 5.78 -13.25
C PRO A 118 1.51 4.50 -14.06
N ASP A 119 0.29 4.31 -14.53
CA ASP A 119 -0.11 3.13 -15.33
C ASP A 119 0.40 3.19 -16.77
N GLU A 120 0.85 4.36 -17.25
CA GLU A 120 1.40 4.57 -18.60
C GLU A 120 2.95 4.63 -18.60
N LEU A 121 3.61 4.42 -17.45
CA LEU A 121 5.06 4.47 -17.36
C LEU A 121 5.71 3.27 -18.05
N ASP A 122 6.77 3.54 -18.81
CA ASP A 122 7.56 2.50 -19.47
C ASP A 122 8.33 1.67 -18.42
N PRO A 123 8.09 0.35 -18.34
CA PRO A 123 8.83 -0.53 -17.43
C PRO A 123 10.35 -0.51 -17.66
N GLU A 124 10.81 -0.36 -18.90
CA GLU A 124 12.25 -0.33 -19.21
C GLU A 124 12.91 0.95 -18.69
N TYR A 125 12.18 2.06 -18.64
CA TYR A 125 12.65 3.29 -18.02
C TYR A 125 12.76 3.20 -16.49
N ILE A 126 11.94 2.37 -15.85
CA ILE A 126 11.89 2.25 -14.38
C ILE A 126 12.93 1.28 -13.82
N LYS A 127 13.33 0.25 -14.58
CA LYS A 127 14.30 -0.74 -14.12
C LYS A 127 15.65 -0.05 -13.83
N PRO A 128 16.13 -0.03 -12.57
CA PRO A 128 17.51 0.34 -12.31
C PRO A 128 18.47 -0.73 -12.85
N GLU A 129 19.67 -0.31 -13.24
CA GLU A 129 20.78 -1.18 -13.69
C GLU A 129 21.16 -2.26 -12.66
#